data_AF-A0A8H7V1N0-F1
#
_entry.id   AF-A0A8H7V1N0-F1
#
_cell.length_a   1.000
_cell.length_b   1.000
_cell.length_c   1.000
_cell.angle_alpha   90.00
_cell.angle_beta   90.00
_cell.angle_gamma   90.00
#
_symmetry.space_group_name_H-M   'P 1'
#
loop_
_entity.id
_entity.type
_entity.pdbx_description
1 polymer ?
#
loop_
_entity_poly.entity_id
_entity_poly.type
_entity_poly.pdbx_seq_one_letter_code
_entity_poly.pdbx_strand_id
1 'polypeptide(L)'
;MASQKYFKLPFKWQPSHNIITKSLLEYPSIINMIVCALVDKNIPVDTYMVAPIESPETTTDKNMYTLYVSKNEISDKWVPVLVVVQETVDHVTMGETIKRCLLVYEERRISPTVLIISLKDSLSVVDWGQFDEEDAFFLQKIQCSYWSEKCLVFFPNPLNDDSSVPSLTAFCQFISNTKKTFSSFQDIETGVISLTCKTAKP
;
A
#
# COMPACT_ATOMS: atom_id res chain seq x y z
N MET A 1 -15.45 20.31 28.20
CA MET A 1 -14.58 19.13 28.39
C MET A 1 -15.17 17.97 27.59
N ALA A 2 -14.58 17.64 26.44
CA ALA A 2 -15.04 16.50 25.64
C ALA A 2 -14.52 15.20 26.26
N SER A 3 -15.41 14.25 26.59
CA SER A 3 -15.01 12.95 27.12
C SER A 3 -14.49 12.08 25.97
N GLN A 4 -13.21 11.72 26.06
CA GLN A 4 -12.57 10.84 25.10
C GLN A 4 -13.05 9.41 25.38
N LYS A 5 -14.02 8.92 24.60
CA LYS A 5 -14.49 7.53 24.69
C LYS A 5 -13.51 6.63 23.93
N TYR A 6 -12.81 5.78 24.67
CA TYR A 6 -11.94 4.76 24.10
C TYR A 6 -12.79 3.62 23.53
N PHE A 7 -12.81 3.47 22.21
CA PHE A 7 -13.43 2.32 21.56
C PHE A 7 -12.38 1.19 21.51
N LYS A 8 -12.62 0.09 22.25
CA LYS A 8 -11.84 -1.14 22.07
C LYS A 8 -12.36 -1.84 20.82
N LEU A 9 -11.47 -2.06 19.86
CA LEU A 9 -11.79 -2.83 18.66
C LEU A 9 -12.33 -4.23 19.04
N PRO A 10 -13.37 -4.73 18.35
CA PRO A 10 -13.84 -6.10 18.52
C PRO A 10 -12.71 -7.11 18.32
N PHE A 11 -12.75 -8.23 19.05
CA PHE A 11 -11.68 -9.25 19.09
C PHE A 11 -11.26 -9.76 17.70
N LYS A 12 -12.18 -9.80 16.72
CA LYS A 12 -11.92 -10.14 15.31
C LYS A 12 -10.94 -9.19 14.59
N TRP A 13 -10.65 -8.02 15.15
CA TRP A 13 -9.78 -6.98 14.57
C TRP A 13 -8.47 -6.85 15.38
N GLN A 14 -8.16 -7.86 16.20
CA GLN A 14 -6.89 -7.90 16.91
C GLN A 14 -5.70 -8.12 15.96
N PRO A 15 -4.51 -7.61 16.32
CA PRO A 15 -3.40 -7.33 15.39
C PRO A 15 -2.61 -8.56 14.93
N SER A 16 -3.05 -9.77 15.26
CA SER A 16 -2.34 -11.00 14.96
C SER A 16 -2.52 -11.42 13.49
N HIS A 17 -2.09 -10.58 12.55
CA HIS A 17 -1.92 -10.79 11.09
C HIS A 17 -2.96 -10.10 10.19
N ASN A 18 -2.66 -8.83 9.86
CA ASN A 18 -2.98 -8.09 8.63
C ASN A 18 -4.43 -7.99 8.07
N ILE A 19 -5.47 -8.47 8.76
CA ILE A 19 -6.86 -8.39 8.28
C ILE A 19 -7.30 -6.94 8.02
N ILE A 20 -6.98 -6.00 8.92
CA ILE A 20 -7.37 -4.60 8.73
C ILE A 20 -6.70 -3.99 7.50
N THR A 21 -5.40 -4.26 7.32
CA THR A 21 -4.65 -3.78 6.16
C THR A 21 -5.23 -4.33 4.87
N LYS A 22 -5.58 -5.63 4.85
CA LYS A 22 -6.25 -6.27 3.72
C LYS A 22 -7.60 -5.62 3.42
N SER A 23 -8.45 -5.46 4.43
CA SER A 23 -9.76 -4.80 4.28
C SER A 23 -9.66 -3.35 3.81
N LEU A 24 -8.62 -2.63 4.22
CA LEU A 24 -8.37 -1.26 3.74
C LEU A 24 -7.94 -1.25 2.27
N LEU A 25 -7.06 -2.17 1.86
CA LEU A 25 -6.64 -2.29 0.46
C LEU A 25 -7.78 -2.77 -0.47
N GLU A 26 -8.82 -3.39 0.07
CA GLU A 26 -10.03 -3.77 -0.67
C GLU A 26 -11.08 -2.63 -0.71
N TYR A 27 -10.87 -1.55 0.03
CA TYR A 27 -11.86 -0.47 0.12
C TYR A 27 -11.84 0.44 -1.12
N PRO A 28 -12.97 0.68 -1.82
CA PRO A 28 -12.99 1.39 -3.10
C PRO A 28 -12.31 2.76 -3.10
N SER A 29 -12.49 3.55 -2.04
CA SER A 29 -11.86 4.87 -1.92
C SER A 29 -10.33 4.78 -1.81
N ILE A 30 -9.81 3.72 -1.17
CA ILE A 30 -8.37 3.47 -1.07
C ILE A 30 -7.82 2.99 -2.42
N ILE A 31 -8.53 2.09 -3.10
CA ILE A 31 -8.15 1.62 -4.45
C ILE A 31 -8.01 2.82 -5.38
N ASN A 32 -9.03 3.68 -5.48
CA ASN A 32 -8.97 4.87 -6.33
C ASN A 32 -7.83 5.81 -5.93
N MET A 33 -7.63 6.06 -4.62
CA MET A 33 -6.56 6.93 -4.16
C MET A 33 -5.18 6.41 -4.57
N ILE A 34 -4.93 5.11 -4.42
CA ILE A 34 -3.68 4.47 -4.84
C ILE A 34 -3.55 4.54 -6.37
N VAL A 35 -4.59 4.14 -7.12
CA VAL A 35 -4.56 4.11 -8.58
C VAL A 35 -4.37 5.51 -9.17
N CYS A 36 -5.07 6.53 -8.68
CA CYS A 36 -4.91 7.90 -9.16
C CYS A 36 -3.53 8.49 -8.85
N ALA A 37 -2.93 8.08 -7.73
CA ALA A 37 -1.59 8.52 -7.36
C ALA A 37 -0.50 7.82 -8.20
N LEU A 38 -0.73 6.56 -8.60
CA LEU A 38 0.27 5.73 -9.26
C LEU A 38 0.13 5.64 -10.77
N VAL A 39 -1.06 5.74 -11.33
CA VAL A 39 -1.29 5.53 -12.77
C VAL A 39 -1.57 6.86 -13.47
N ASP A 40 -2.71 7.50 -13.17
CA ASP A 40 -3.06 8.83 -13.69
C ASP A 40 -4.10 9.52 -12.79
N LYS A 41 -3.97 10.84 -12.57
CA LYS A 41 -4.88 11.62 -11.72
C LYS A 41 -6.32 11.67 -12.24
N ASN A 42 -6.53 11.40 -13.54
CA ASN A 42 -7.82 11.49 -14.22
C ASN A 42 -8.53 10.14 -14.36
N ILE A 43 -8.09 9.10 -13.64
CA ILE A 43 -8.79 7.82 -13.63
C ILE A 43 -10.17 7.99 -12.99
N PRO A 44 -11.25 7.60 -13.69
CA PRO A 44 -12.59 7.66 -13.11
C PRO A 44 -12.72 6.77 -11.88
N VAL A 45 -13.53 7.22 -10.93
CA VAL A 45 -13.87 6.46 -9.72
C VAL A 45 -14.44 5.09 -10.09
N ASP A 46 -14.07 4.06 -9.33
CA ASP A 46 -14.64 2.70 -9.46
C ASP A 46 -14.25 1.96 -10.76
N THR A 47 -13.21 2.44 -11.45
CA THR A 47 -12.64 1.80 -12.65
C THR A 47 -11.86 0.53 -12.31
N TYR A 48 -11.23 0.48 -11.14
CA TYR A 48 -10.39 -0.65 -10.72
C TYR A 48 -11.11 -1.53 -9.70
N MET A 49 -10.76 -2.81 -9.69
CA MET A 49 -11.20 -3.79 -8.71
C MET A 49 -10.03 -4.65 -8.23
N VAL A 50 -10.21 -5.30 -7.08
CA VAL A 50 -9.27 -6.31 -6.60
C VAL A 50 -9.41 -7.58 -7.44
N ALA A 51 -8.29 -8.04 -7.98
CA ALA A 51 -8.21 -9.33 -8.66
C ALA A 51 -7.55 -10.37 -7.76
N PRO A 52 -7.95 -11.65 -7.86
CA PRO A 52 -7.20 -12.73 -7.26
C PRO A 52 -5.81 -12.78 -7.89
N ILE A 53 -4.78 -13.02 -7.08
CA ILE A 53 -3.43 -13.33 -7.55
C ILE A 53 -3.12 -14.73 -7.03
N GLU A 54 -2.96 -15.70 -7.95
CA GLU A 54 -2.67 -17.08 -7.55
C GLU A 54 -1.41 -17.10 -6.69
N SER A 55 -1.57 -17.53 -5.43
CA SER A 55 -0.45 -17.80 -4.56
C SER A 55 -0.10 -19.27 -4.70
N PRO A 56 1.10 -19.62 -5.17
CA PRO A 56 1.56 -20.98 -5.00
C PRO A 56 1.63 -21.24 -3.50
N GLU A 57 0.92 -22.29 -3.10
CA GLU A 57 0.78 -22.84 -1.76
C GLU A 57 2.08 -22.69 -0.94
N THR A 58 2.19 -21.64 -0.12
CA THR A 58 3.13 -21.45 1.01
C THR A 58 2.99 -20.03 1.59
N THR A 59 1.76 -19.51 1.69
CA THR A 59 1.53 -18.22 2.35
C THR A 59 1.58 -18.41 3.86
N THR A 60 2.78 -18.26 4.41
CA THR A 60 2.89 -17.79 5.80
C THR A 60 2.19 -16.43 5.81
N ASP A 61 1.31 -16.16 6.79
CA ASP A 61 0.46 -14.95 6.95
C ASP A 61 1.21 -13.59 7.01
N LYS A 62 2.49 -13.57 6.63
CA LYS A 62 3.40 -12.43 6.67
C LYS A 62 3.37 -11.60 5.39
N ASN A 63 3.08 -12.21 4.24
CA ASN A 63 3.25 -11.57 2.93
C ASN A 63 1.89 -11.17 2.35
N MET A 64 1.62 -9.86 2.22
CA MET A 64 0.34 -9.37 1.71
C MET A 64 0.51 -8.76 0.32
N TYR A 65 0.00 -9.46 -0.69
CA TYR A 65 -0.08 -8.99 -2.08
C TYR A 65 -1.53 -8.66 -2.43
N THR A 66 -1.77 -7.53 -3.06
CA THR A 66 -3.09 -7.13 -3.55
C THR A 66 -2.94 -6.58 -4.95
N LEU A 67 -3.65 -7.19 -5.90
CA LEU A 67 -3.62 -6.80 -7.30
C LEU A 67 -4.88 -5.99 -7.63
N TYR A 68 -4.69 -4.81 -8.21
CA TYR A 68 -5.76 -4.01 -8.79
C TYR A 68 -5.70 -4.09 -10.30
N VAL A 69 -6.83 -4.40 -10.91
CA VAL A 69 -7.01 -4.43 -12.37
C VAL A 69 -8.21 -3.57 -12.75
N SER A 70 -8.18 -3.02 -13.96
CA SER A 70 -9.35 -2.36 -14.52
C SER A 70 -10.51 -3.35 -14.69
N LYS A 71 -11.72 -2.89 -14.38
CA LYS A 71 -12.99 -3.58 -14.66
C LYS A 71 -13.33 -3.55 -16.15
N ASN A 72 -12.79 -2.57 -16.87
CA ASN A 72 -12.99 -2.39 -18.31
C ASN A 72 -11.99 -3.25 -19.11
N GLU A 73 -12.03 -3.12 -20.43
CA GLU A 73 -11.15 -3.87 -21.34
C GLU A 73 -9.65 -3.70 -21.00
N ILE A 74 -8.89 -4.77 -21.23
CA ILE A 74 -7.43 -4.79 -21.10
C ILE A 74 -6.86 -3.86 -22.17
N SER A 75 -6.22 -2.78 -21.71
CA SER A 75 -5.57 -1.78 -22.56
C SER A 75 -4.35 -1.24 -21.83
N ASP A 76 -3.30 -0.87 -22.57
CA ASP A 76 -2.08 -0.27 -22.01
C ASP A 76 -2.35 1.02 -21.22
N LYS A 77 -3.50 1.66 -21.43
CA LYS A 77 -3.98 2.79 -20.62
C LYS A 77 -4.29 2.39 -19.17
N TRP A 78 -4.70 1.14 -18.96
CA TRP A 78 -5.19 0.62 -17.68
C TRP A 78 -4.16 -0.32 -17.05
N VAL A 79 -3.00 0.26 -16.72
CA VAL A 79 -1.88 -0.47 -16.11
C VAL A 79 -2.33 -1.13 -14.80
N PRO A 80 -2.12 -2.44 -14.61
CA PRO A 80 -2.39 -3.12 -13.34
C PRO A 80 -1.53 -2.55 -12.21
N VAL A 81 -2.03 -2.56 -10.98
CA VAL A 81 -1.28 -2.09 -9.81
C VAL A 81 -1.12 -3.23 -8.82
N LEU A 82 0.12 -3.58 -8.49
CA LEU A 82 0.43 -4.57 -7.45
C LEU A 82 0.88 -3.87 -6.18
N VAL A 83 0.07 -3.96 -5.13
CA VAL A 83 0.40 -3.45 -3.80
C VAL A 83 0.96 -4.58 -2.95
N VAL A 84 2.11 -4.34 -2.32
CA VAL A 84 2.86 -5.29 -1.51
C VAL A 84 3.06 -4.69 -0.12
N VAL A 85 2.59 -5.34 0.94
CA VAL A 85 2.83 -4.89 2.32
C VAL A 85 3.66 -5.95 3.04
N GLN A 86 4.84 -5.55 3.51
CA GLN A 86 5.87 -6.46 3.99
C GLN A 86 6.61 -5.89 5.19
N GLU A 87 7.09 -6.77 6.07
CA GLU A 87 7.83 -6.34 7.25
C GLU A 87 9.15 -5.65 6.87
N THR A 88 9.88 -6.23 5.91
CA THR A 88 11.15 -5.73 5.37
C THR A 88 11.20 -5.93 3.85
N VAL A 89 11.98 -5.07 3.17
CA VAL A 89 12.26 -5.19 1.74
C VAL A 89 13.65 -5.80 1.57
N ASP A 90 13.68 -7.10 1.31
CA ASP A 90 14.90 -7.88 1.09
C ASP A 90 14.84 -8.65 -0.24
N HIS A 91 15.88 -9.43 -0.54
CA HIS A 91 15.96 -10.23 -1.78
C HIS A 91 14.84 -11.27 -1.91
N VAL A 92 14.33 -11.82 -0.79
CA VAL A 92 13.25 -12.82 -0.81
C VAL A 92 11.94 -12.13 -1.17
N THR A 93 11.63 -11.01 -0.53
CA THR A 93 10.44 -10.19 -0.84
C THR A 93 10.49 -9.68 -2.28
N MET A 94 11.65 -9.22 -2.76
CA MET A 94 11.80 -8.76 -4.15
C MET A 94 11.64 -9.90 -5.15
N GLY A 95 12.25 -11.07 -4.89
CA GLY A 95 12.10 -12.25 -5.77
C GLY A 95 10.64 -12.70 -5.90
N GLU A 96 9.90 -12.73 -4.80
CA GLU A 96 8.48 -13.06 -4.84
C GLU A 96 7.67 -11.96 -5.56
N THR A 97 7.99 -10.69 -5.33
CA THR A 97 7.35 -9.56 -6.04
C THR A 97 7.55 -9.66 -7.55
N ILE A 98 8.77 -9.94 -8.02
CA ILE A 98 9.08 -10.15 -9.43
C ILE A 98 8.26 -11.30 -10.00
N LYS A 99 8.21 -12.45 -9.30
CA LYS A 99 7.41 -13.60 -9.71
C LYS A 99 5.93 -13.25 -9.86
N ARG A 100 5.37 -12.47 -8.94
CA ARG A 100 3.98 -11.99 -9.02
C ARG A 100 3.76 -11.06 -10.21
N CYS A 101 4.71 -10.18 -10.51
CA CYS A 101 4.59 -9.31 -11.67
C CYS A 101 4.61 -10.10 -12.99
N LEU A 102 5.42 -11.16 -13.07
CA LEU A 102 5.44 -12.03 -14.24
C LEU A 102 4.11 -12.76 -14.43
N LEU A 103 3.47 -13.26 -13.37
CA LEU A 103 2.14 -13.85 -13.44
C LEU A 103 1.08 -12.86 -13.96
N VAL A 104 1.13 -11.61 -13.48
CA VAL A 104 0.24 -10.54 -13.98
C VAL A 104 0.48 -10.30 -15.46
N TYR A 105 1.74 -10.25 -15.89
CA TYR A 105 2.08 -10.05 -17.30
C TYR A 105 1.67 -11.24 -18.18
N GLU A 106 1.79 -12.48 -17.70
CA GLU A 106 1.34 -13.66 -18.44
C GLU A 106 -0.16 -13.64 -18.70
N GLU A 107 -0.96 -13.23 -17.71
CA GLU A 107 -2.42 -13.15 -17.81
C GLU A 107 -2.88 -11.92 -18.63
N ARG A 108 -2.24 -10.76 -18.42
CA ARG A 108 -2.75 -9.46 -18.91
C ARG A 108 -1.96 -8.87 -20.07
N ARG A 109 -0.74 -9.38 -20.33
CA ARG A 109 0.22 -8.83 -21.30
C ARG A 109 0.63 -7.37 -21.05
N ILE A 110 0.42 -6.89 -19.81
CA ILE A 110 0.77 -5.55 -19.37
C ILE A 110 1.57 -5.67 -18.07
N SER A 111 2.75 -5.04 -18.03
CA SER A 111 3.58 -5.01 -16.84
C SER A 111 2.94 -4.15 -15.75
N PRO A 112 2.81 -4.63 -14.51
CA PRO A 112 2.15 -3.85 -13.46
C PRO A 112 3.02 -2.68 -13.00
N THR A 113 2.39 -1.66 -12.42
CA THR A 113 3.03 -0.72 -11.50
C THR A 113 3.04 -1.34 -10.10
N VAL A 114 4.18 -1.32 -9.41
CA VAL A 114 4.35 -1.92 -8.09
C VAL A 114 4.50 -0.85 -7.02
N LEU A 115 3.75 -1.00 -5.93
CA LEU A 115 3.91 -0.23 -4.69
C LEU A 115 4.25 -1.19 -3.54
N ILE A 116 5.43 -1.05 -2.96
CA ILE A 116 5.86 -1.80 -1.78
C ILE A 116 5.78 -0.89 -0.56
N ILE A 117 5.05 -1.30 0.47
CA ILE A 117 4.94 -0.62 1.76
C ILE A 117 5.70 -1.45 2.80
N SER A 118 6.86 -0.96 3.22
CA SER A 118 7.66 -1.57 4.28
C SER A 118 7.12 -1.19 5.64
N LEU A 119 6.95 -2.14 6.56
CA LEU A 119 6.53 -1.87 7.94
C LEU A 119 7.71 -1.46 8.83
N LYS A 120 8.94 -1.81 8.44
CA LYS A 120 10.18 -1.40 9.10
C LYS A 120 11.04 -0.53 8.20
N ASP A 121 11.77 0.36 8.84
CA ASP A 121 12.80 1.16 8.19
C ASP A 121 14.08 0.33 8.11
N SER A 122 14.12 -0.58 7.14
CA SER A 122 15.34 -1.32 6.83
C SER A 122 15.30 -1.79 5.38
N LEU A 123 16.13 -1.16 4.55
CA LEU A 123 16.66 -1.77 3.34
C LEU A 123 17.84 -2.63 3.76
N SER A 124 17.71 -3.95 3.64
CA SER A 124 18.90 -4.82 3.71
C SER A 124 19.68 -4.80 2.38
N VAL A 125 19.20 -4.06 1.37
CA VAL A 125 19.74 -4.18 0.02
C VAL A 125 20.49 -2.93 -0.41
N VAL A 126 21.81 -3.06 -0.39
CA VAL A 126 22.81 -2.10 -0.85
C VAL A 126 22.98 -2.15 -2.39
N ASP A 127 22.23 -3.02 -3.10
CA ASP A 127 22.58 -3.45 -4.47
C ASP A 127 21.55 -3.17 -5.59
N TRP A 128 20.39 -2.55 -5.30
CA TRP A 128 19.34 -2.33 -6.34
C TRP A 128 19.45 -1.01 -7.13
N GLY A 129 20.60 -0.33 -7.05
CA GLY A 129 20.90 0.87 -7.84
C GLY A 129 20.52 2.18 -7.17
N GLN A 130 20.92 3.28 -7.79
CA GLN A 130 20.60 4.64 -7.35
C GLN A 130 19.09 4.86 -7.46
N PHE A 131 18.47 5.29 -6.35
CA PHE A 131 17.09 5.71 -6.36
C PHE A 131 17.01 7.03 -7.12
N ASP A 132 16.35 7.03 -8.28
CA ASP A 132 15.99 8.28 -8.94
C ASP A 132 14.86 8.92 -8.12
N GLU A 133 15.08 10.14 -7.63
CA GLU A 133 14.04 10.94 -6.97
C GLU A 133 12.98 11.29 -8.01
N GLU A 134 11.89 10.52 -8.09
CA GLU A 134 10.66 11.00 -8.69
C GLU A 134 10.04 12.07 -7.79
N ASP A 135 9.34 13.05 -8.38
CA ASP A 135 8.73 14.26 -7.78
C ASP A 135 7.76 14.02 -6.58
N ALA A 136 7.67 12.79 -6.08
CA ALA A 136 6.99 12.40 -4.86
C ALA A 136 8.03 12.00 -3.78
N PHE A 137 8.57 13.00 -3.07
CA PHE A 137 9.61 12.98 -2.01
C PHE A 137 9.52 11.88 -0.90
N PHE A 138 8.58 10.95 -0.95
CA PHE A 138 8.34 9.90 0.04
C PHE A 138 8.40 8.47 -0.51
N LEU A 139 8.47 8.28 -1.83
CA LEU A 139 8.63 6.96 -2.45
C LEU A 139 10.01 6.86 -3.10
N GLN A 140 10.67 5.74 -2.85
CA GLN A 140 11.93 5.39 -3.46
C GLN A 140 11.67 4.52 -4.70
N LYS A 141 12.20 4.92 -5.85
CA LYS A 141 12.06 4.16 -7.09
C LYS A 141 13.16 3.09 -7.20
N ILE A 142 12.76 1.83 -7.34
CA ILE A 142 13.66 0.71 -7.60
C ILE A 142 13.71 0.46 -9.11
N GLN A 143 14.91 0.22 -9.64
CA GLN A 143 15.08 -0.18 -11.03
C GLN A 143 14.40 -1.53 -11.30
N CYS A 144 13.52 -1.56 -12.30
CA CYS A 144 12.59 -2.68 -12.50
C CYS A 144 12.51 -3.23 -13.93
N SER A 145 13.62 -3.12 -14.67
CA SER A 145 13.72 -3.49 -16.07
C SER A 145 13.12 -4.88 -16.36
N TYR A 146 12.17 -4.93 -17.30
CA TYR A 146 11.53 -6.14 -17.85
C TYR A 146 10.54 -6.89 -16.95
N TRP A 147 10.31 -6.47 -15.71
CA TRP A 147 9.36 -7.16 -14.82
C TRP A 147 8.24 -6.28 -14.27
N SER A 148 8.40 -4.95 -14.23
CA SER A 148 7.30 -4.02 -13.94
C SER A 148 7.46 -2.71 -14.71
N GLU A 149 6.37 -1.96 -14.84
CA GLU A 149 6.37 -0.62 -15.44
C GLU A 149 7.17 0.36 -14.57
N LYS A 150 6.92 0.31 -13.26
CA LYS A 150 7.69 1.00 -12.23
C LYS A 150 7.54 0.27 -10.91
N CYS A 151 8.58 0.34 -10.08
CA CYS A 151 8.55 -0.16 -8.71
C CYS A 151 8.86 0.96 -7.73
N LEU A 152 7.90 1.25 -6.86
CA LEU A 152 7.99 2.31 -5.86
C LEU A 152 7.92 1.70 -4.48
N VAL A 153 8.77 2.17 -3.57
CA VAL A 153 8.87 1.65 -2.21
C VAL A 153 8.70 2.76 -1.19
N PHE A 154 7.81 2.54 -0.25
CA PHE A 154 7.63 3.38 0.91
C PHE A 154 8.40 2.80 2.11
N PHE A 155 9.24 3.64 2.71
CA PHE A 155 9.86 3.38 4.01
C PHE A 155 9.27 4.31 5.07
N PRO A 156 8.91 3.78 6.25
CA PRO A 156 8.37 4.58 7.33
C PRO A 156 9.45 5.50 7.89
N ASN A 157 9.35 6.79 7.57
CA ASN A 157 10.21 7.84 8.11
C ASN A 157 9.42 8.67 9.16
N PRO A 158 9.98 9.06 10.31
CA PRO A 158 9.38 10.06 11.19
C PRO A 158 8.98 11.33 10.40
N LEU A 159 7.70 11.70 10.48
CA LEU A 159 7.19 12.93 9.92
C LEU A 159 7.88 14.13 10.57
N ASN A 160 8.39 15.05 9.76
CA ASN A 160 8.64 16.44 10.19
C ASN A 160 7.30 17.19 10.11
N ASP A 161 6.92 17.84 11.21
CA ASP A 161 5.54 18.18 11.59
C ASP A 161 4.85 19.32 10.77
N ASP A 162 5.42 19.79 9.64
CA ASP A 162 5.06 21.11 9.09
C ASP A 162 4.60 21.15 7.62
N SER A 163 4.18 20.04 6.99
CA SER A 163 3.65 20.09 5.62
C SER A 163 2.39 19.26 5.39
N SER A 164 1.56 19.69 4.44
CA SER A 164 0.42 18.92 3.95
C SER A 164 0.93 17.62 3.32
N VAL A 165 0.73 16.50 4.04
CA VAL A 165 1.16 15.18 3.60
C VAL A 165 0.21 14.65 2.52
N PRO A 166 0.70 14.22 1.33
CA PRO A 166 -0.15 13.62 0.31
C PRO A 166 -0.94 12.41 0.85
N SER A 167 -2.16 12.19 0.35
CA SER A 167 -3.04 11.13 0.86
C SER A 167 -2.43 9.73 0.78
N LEU A 168 -1.66 9.44 -0.27
CA LEU A 168 -0.94 8.17 -0.40
C LEU A 168 0.15 8.01 0.67
N THR A 169 0.88 9.09 0.97
CA THR A 169 1.91 9.09 2.02
C THR A 169 1.29 8.84 3.39
N ALA A 170 0.21 9.56 3.72
CA ALA A 170 -0.50 9.40 4.98
C ALA A 170 -1.04 7.97 5.14
N PHE A 171 -1.55 7.40 4.04
CA PHE A 171 -1.98 6.00 4.01
C PHE A 171 -0.80 5.04 4.25
N CYS A 172 0.31 5.18 3.53
CA CYS A 172 1.46 4.31 3.69
C CYS A 172 2.05 4.39 5.12
N GLN A 173 2.11 5.59 5.70
CA GLN A 173 2.50 5.79 7.10
C GLN A 173 1.54 5.11 8.07
N PHE A 174 0.24 5.25 7.84
CA PHE A 174 -0.78 4.59 8.64
C PHE A 174 -0.64 3.06 8.59
N ILE A 175 -0.41 2.50 7.39
CA ILE A 175 -0.23 1.07 7.20
C ILE A 175 1.03 0.57 7.92
N SER A 176 2.12 1.34 7.83
CA SER A 176 3.45 1.01 8.36
C SER A 176 3.57 1.20 9.86
N ASN A 177 2.70 1.98 10.49
CA ASN A 177 2.74 2.15 11.95
C ASN A 177 2.32 0.86 12.65
N THR A 178 3.26 0.18 13.31
CA THR A 178 3.03 -1.08 14.04
C THR A 178 2.35 -0.89 15.40
N LYS A 179 2.28 0.34 15.91
CA LYS A 179 1.62 0.72 17.17
C LYS A 179 0.19 1.26 16.93
N LYS A 180 -0.54 0.68 15.96
CA LYS A 180 -1.91 1.12 15.59
C LYS A 180 -2.79 1.20 16.84
N THR A 181 -3.17 2.41 17.22
CA THR A 181 -4.28 2.65 18.15
C THR A 181 -5.34 3.41 17.37
N PHE A 182 -6.49 2.76 17.16
CA PHE A 182 -7.62 3.37 16.48
C PHE A 182 -8.36 4.25 17.49
N SER A 183 -8.20 5.55 17.41
CA SER A 183 -9.17 6.49 17.99
C SER A 183 -10.10 6.95 16.88
N SER A 184 -11.34 6.48 16.89
CA SER A 184 -12.39 7.06 16.06
C SER A 184 -12.77 8.43 16.61
N PHE A 185 -12.72 9.44 15.76
CA PHE A 185 -13.57 10.61 15.90
C PHE A 185 -14.75 10.39 14.98
N GLN A 186 -15.93 10.14 15.55
CA GLN A 186 -17.16 10.22 14.79
C GLN A 186 -17.52 11.69 14.69
N ASP A 187 -17.26 12.27 13.53
CA ASP A 187 -17.95 13.49 13.13
C ASP A 187 -19.34 13.07 12.61
N ILE A 188 -20.34 13.26 13.46
CA ILE A 188 -21.71 12.75 13.25
C ILE A 188 -22.34 13.41 12.01
N GLU A 189 -21.83 14.55 11.56
CA GLU A 189 -22.38 15.30 10.44
C GLU A 189 -21.93 14.80 9.06
N THR A 190 -20.74 14.19 8.94
CA THR A 190 -20.16 13.85 7.63
C THR A 190 -20.04 12.34 7.37
N GLY A 191 -20.17 11.50 8.40
CA GLY A 191 -20.02 10.04 8.25
C GLY A 191 -18.60 9.60 7.89
N VAL A 192 -17.61 10.49 7.99
CA VAL A 192 -16.21 10.24 7.66
C VAL A 192 -15.48 9.61 8.85
N ILE A 193 -14.81 8.47 8.62
CA ILE A 193 -13.92 7.86 9.62
C ILE A 193 -12.55 8.53 9.49
N SER A 194 -12.21 9.40 10.44
CA SER A 194 -10.86 9.95 10.56
C SER A 194 -9.93 8.97 11.27
N LEU A 195 -8.97 8.40 10.54
CA LEU A 195 -7.92 7.55 11.10
C LEU A 195 -6.83 8.45 11.68
N THR A 196 -6.75 8.53 13.02
CA THR A 196 -5.68 9.26 13.69
C THR A 196 -4.65 8.29 14.24
N CYS A 197 -3.39 8.48 13.87
CA CYS A 197 -2.28 7.70 14.39
C CYS A 197 -1.60 8.48 15.51
N LYS A 198 -1.65 7.98 16.75
CA LYS A 198 -0.89 8.60 17.85
C LYS A 198 0.43 7.86 18.03
N THR A 199 1.55 8.56 17.85
CA THR A 199 2.85 8.09 18.29
C THR A 199 2.88 8.09 19.81
N ALA A 200 2.94 6.92 20.43
CA ALA A 200 3.21 6.83 21.86
C ALA A 200 4.63 7.39 22.11
N LYS A 201 4.73 8.48 22.88
CA LYS A 201 6.01 8.93 23.41
C LYS A 201 6.63 7.80 24.24
N PRO A 202 7.95 7.60 24.17
CA PRO A 202 8.65 6.56 24.92
C PRO A 202 8.43 6.70 26.43
#